data_AF-A0A7V2LWB7-F1
#
_entry.id   AF-A0A7V2LWB7-F1
#
_cell.length_a   1.000
_cell.length_b   1.000
_cell.length_c   1.000
_cell.angle_alpha   90.00
_cell.angle_beta   90.00
_cell.angle_gamma   90.00
#
_symmetry.space_group_name_H-M   'P 1'
#
loop_
_entity.id
_entity.type
_entity.pdbx_description
1 polymer ?
#
loop_
_entity_poly.entity_id
_entity_poly.type
_entity_poly.pdbx_seq_one_letter_code
_entity_poly.pdbx_strand_id
1 'polypeptide(L)'
;MSSFRDDAVLRWLLWGALLLALLGALVSVHVHFTRQNPGGTDFLDYWVAARHFLLQGESPYSQPVILDIQRRIYGRPAYAWENQHRPIYPFHFVFLFAPFALVGDYPLARALWMVVNEVLLVVGVLLWLPLLPWTPRPLARAALLLYTLLGYFSVRGLVNGNFVVLQTAFFLLGVYALARGRDGLGGAILALTTVKPHIALLPLVLVALWSASRRRWGVWLGLGGTLVVLLGAATWLQPDWWLQDLRLILAYPSYNPPGSPQEVLRLALPGPGRLLAWVLTALVWGVLLAEWVALWGRSFTHFLWTFSLTLLASQWSGIQTDPGNLMVTLPALVVVWGYWCTRWAYGRRLFWGTWVLAMVGNWALFLSTLRWVGGQPIQSPMLYFPFPMLVFFMLYTVRVWATRVPLLREDALFVE
;
A
#
# COMPACT_ATOMS: atom_id res chain seq x y z
N MET A 1 36.51 -5.06 32.73
CA MET A 1 35.20 -5.50 32.20
C MET A 1 34.08 -4.47 32.35
N SER A 2 34.22 -3.41 33.17
CA SER A 2 33.25 -2.30 33.24
C SER A 2 33.32 -1.34 32.04
N SER A 3 34.51 -0.93 31.60
CA SER A 3 34.66 0.09 30.53
C SER A 3 34.05 -0.32 29.17
N PHE A 4 34.12 -1.60 28.80
CA PHE A 4 33.52 -2.10 27.55
C PHE A 4 31.99 -2.01 27.53
N ARG A 5 31.35 -2.08 28.70
CA ARG A 5 29.89 -2.00 28.83
C ARG A 5 29.42 -0.55 28.71
N ASP A 6 30.19 0.38 29.27
CA ASP A 6 29.94 1.82 29.19
C ASP A 6 30.09 2.36 27.76
N ASP A 7 31.09 1.87 27.01
CA ASP A 7 31.27 2.22 25.59
C ASP A 7 30.13 1.72 24.69
N ALA A 8 29.54 0.57 25.01
CA ALA A 8 28.38 0.05 24.28
C ALA A 8 27.14 0.90 24.57
N VAL A 9 26.89 1.24 25.84
CA VAL A 9 25.77 2.09 26.26
C VAL A 9 25.88 3.48 25.63
N LEU A 10 27.05 4.11 25.70
CA LEU A 10 27.29 5.42 25.07
C LEU A 10 27.04 5.38 23.56
N ARG A 11 27.51 4.33 22.86
CA ARG A 11 27.22 4.16 21.43
C ARG A 11 25.72 4.05 21.15
N TRP A 12 24.97 3.25 21.92
CA TRP A 12 23.52 3.16 21.77
C TRP A 12 22.81 4.49 22.03
N LEU A 13 23.25 5.24 23.04
CA LEU A 13 22.74 6.59 23.32
C LEU A 13 23.03 7.55 22.18
N LEU A 14 24.24 7.54 21.61
CA LEU A 14 24.60 8.37 20.45
C LEU A 14 23.80 8.02 19.20
N TRP A 15 23.63 6.73 18.90
CA TRP A 15 22.78 6.28 17.79
C TRP A 15 21.31 6.63 18.01
N GLY A 16 20.82 6.50 19.24
CA GLY A 16 19.48 6.91 19.62
C GLY A 16 19.27 8.42 19.45
N ALA A 17 20.21 9.24 19.93
CA ALA A 17 20.18 10.69 19.77
C ALA A 17 20.24 11.10 18.29
N LEU A 18 21.09 10.46 17.49
CA LEU A 18 21.17 10.71 16.04
C LEU A 18 19.86 10.35 15.33
N LEU A 19 19.25 9.20 15.67
CA LEU A 19 17.96 8.80 15.12
C LEU A 19 16.86 9.81 15.46
N LEU A 20 16.79 10.25 16.72
CA LEU A 20 15.83 11.27 17.15
C LEU A 20 16.06 12.61 16.45
N ALA A 21 17.31 13.02 16.26
CA ALA A 21 17.66 14.23 15.53
C ALA A 21 17.24 14.13 14.05
N LEU A 22 17.48 13.00 13.39
CA LEU A 22 17.05 12.76 12.01
C LEU A 22 15.53 12.74 11.87
N LEU A 23 14.82 12.09 12.79
CA LEU A 23 13.36 12.11 12.82
C LEU A 23 12.81 13.52 13.07
N GLY A 24 13.40 14.26 14.01
CA GLY A 24 13.03 15.65 14.29
C GLY A 24 13.26 16.58 13.09
N ALA A 25 14.37 16.40 12.37
CA ALA A 25 14.64 17.11 11.12
C ALA A 25 13.63 16.75 10.03
N LEU A 26 13.31 15.47 9.87
CA LEU A 26 12.33 15.00 8.88
C LEU A 26 10.92 15.54 9.18
N VAL A 27 10.49 15.51 10.45
CA VAL A 27 9.23 16.15 10.90
C VAL A 27 9.26 17.64 10.57
N SER A 28 10.36 18.33 10.85
CA SER A 28 10.47 19.78 10.59
C SER A 28 10.34 20.11 9.10
N VAL A 29 10.97 19.33 8.23
CA VAL A 29 10.83 19.44 6.76
C VAL A 29 9.37 19.26 6.35
N HIS A 30 8.69 18.23 6.85
CA HIS A 30 7.29 17.98 6.52
C HIS A 30 6.33 19.02 7.11
N VAL A 31 6.59 19.55 8.30
CA VAL A 31 5.80 20.65 8.88
C VAL A 31 5.94 21.90 8.00
N HIS A 32 7.15 22.23 7.54
CA HIS A 32 7.36 23.33 6.62
C HIS A 32 6.59 23.12 5.30
N PHE A 33 6.72 21.92 4.71
CA PHE A 33 6.04 21.54 3.48
C PHE A 33 4.50 21.62 3.61
N THR A 34 3.93 21.01 4.65
CA THR A 34 2.47 20.92 4.85
C THR A 34 1.82 22.27 5.17
N ARG A 35 2.55 23.19 5.80
CA ARG A 35 2.10 24.57 6.03
C ARG A 35 2.06 25.40 4.74
N GLN A 36 3.03 25.20 3.85
CA GLN A 36 3.10 25.90 2.57
C GLN A 36 2.22 25.26 1.49
N ASN A 37 1.93 23.97 1.61
CA ASN A 37 1.17 23.20 0.63
C ASN A 37 -0.05 22.56 1.30
N PRO A 38 -1.14 23.32 1.53
CA PRO A 38 -2.41 22.77 1.97
C PRO A 38 -2.88 21.64 1.05
N GLY A 39 -3.52 20.62 1.62
CA GLY A 39 -3.89 19.41 0.90
C GLY A 39 -3.81 18.20 1.81
N GLY A 40 -3.47 17.04 1.24
CA GLY A 40 -3.52 15.78 1.98
C GLY A 40 -4.95 15.28 2.17
N THR A 41 -5.79 15.47 1.15
CA THR A 41 -7.24 15.22 1.23
C THR A 41 -7.56 13.81 1.72
N ASP A 42 -6.83 12.80 1.25
CA ASP A 42 -7.06 11.43 1.67
C ASP A 42 -6.80 11.25 3.17
N PHE A 43 -5.76 11.88 3.73
CA PHE A 43 -5.52 11.85 5.18
C PHE A 43 -6.50 12.73 5.95
N LEU A 44 -6.86 13.90 5.42
CA LEU A 44 -7.82 14.82 6.03
C LEU A 44 -9.17 14.13 6.27
N ASP A 45 -9.70 13.42 5.26
CA ASP A 45 -10.99 12.73 5.32
C ASP A 45 -11.07 11.84 6.58
N TYR A 46 -10.06 10.99 6.78
CA TYR A 46 -10.03 10.05 7.91
C TYR A 46 -9.54 10.69 9.22
N TRP A 47 -8.70 11.71 9.16
CA TRP A 47 -8.27 12.46 10.34
C TRP A 47 -9.45 13.21 10.98
N VAL A 48 -10.26 13.92 10.18
CA VAL A 48 -11.47 14.61 10.66
C VAL A 48 -12.46 13.58 11.20
N ALA A 49 -12.73 12.52 10.44
CA ALA A 49 -13.70 11.50 10.83
C ALA A 49 -13.32 10.80 12.16
N ALA A 50 -12.04 10.42 12.33
CA ALA A 50 -11.55 9.85 13.58
C ALA A 50 -11.60 10.88 14.74
N ARG A 51 -11.31 12.15 14.47
CA ARG A 51 -11.34 13.21 15.49
C ARG A 51 -12.76 13.50 15.99
N HIS A 52 -13.74 13.57 15.09
CA HIS A 52 -15.15 13.73 15.44
C HIS A 52 -15.63 12.58 16.33
N PHE A 53 -15.29 11.34 15.97
CA PHE A 53 -15.60 10.19 16.81
C PHE A 53 -14.95 10.28 18.20
N LEU A 54 -13.64 10.54 18.27
CA LEU A 54 -12.90 10.52 19.54
C LEU A 54 -13.25 11.68 20.48
N LEU A 55 -13.53 12.87 19.94
CA LEU A 55 -13.70 14.09 20.73
C LEU A 55 -15.16 14.51 20.92
N GLN A 56 -16.04 14.10 20.02
CA GLN A 56 -17.44 14.54 20.01
C GLN A 56 -18.42 13.35 20.09
N GLY A 57 -17.93 12.11 19.97
CA GLY A 57 -18.78 10.91 19.95
C GLY A 57 -19.64 10.80 18.67
N GLU A 58 -19.31 11.56 17.63
CA GLU A 58 -20.04 11.53 16.37
C GLU A 58 -19.59 10.37 15.48
N SER A 59 -20.52 9.70 14.81
CA SER A 59 -20.16 8.64 13.87
C SER A 59 -19.29 9.21 12.73
N PRO A 60 -18.15 8.57 12.41
CA PRO A 60 -17.30 8.92 11.26
C PRO A 60 -18.04 9.01 9.92
N TYR A 61 -19.18 8.33 9.81
CA TYR A 61 -19.97 8.20 8.59
C TYR A 61 -21.17 9.15 8.54
N SER A 62 -21.35 9.98 9.56
CA SER A 62 -22.52 10.86 9.68
C SER A 62 -22.45 12.07 8.75
N GLN A 63 -23.61 12.61 8.37
CA GLN A 63 -23.70 13.75 7.48
C GLN A 63 -23.00 15.02 8.02
N PRO A 64 -23.07 15.36 9.33
CA PRO A 64 -22.32 16.50 9.88
C PRO A 64 -20.81 16.36 9.69
N VAL A 65 -20.24 15.18 9.92
CA VAL A 65 -18.81 14.88 9.72
C VAL A 65 -18.43 15.03 8.25
N ILE A 66 -19.23 14.47 7.34
CA ILE A 66 -19.00 14.60 5.89
C ILE A 66 -19.01 16.08 5.46
N LEU A 67 -19.94 16.88 6.00
CA LEU A 67 -20.00 18.32 5.70
C LEU A 67 -18.79 19.08 6.28
N ASP A 68 -18.27 18.71 7.45
CA ASP A 68 -17.05 19.33 7.99
C ASP A 68 -15.84 19.02 7.10
N ILE A 69 -15.68 17.77 6.67
CA ILE A 69 -14.64 17.37 5.71
C ILE A 69 -14.73 18.23 4.44
N GLN A 70 -15.91 18.30 3.83
CA GLN A 70 -16.12 19.08 2.61
C GLN A 70 -15.83 20.57 2.80
N ARG A 71 -16.26 21.17 3.92
CA ARG A 71 -15.98 22.58 4.24
C ARG A 71 -14.49 22.83 4.42
N ARG A 72 -13.73 21.89 4.97
CA ARG A 72 -12.26 22.03 5.09
C ARG A 72 -11.54 21.92 3.75
N ILE A 73 -12.05 21.10 2.83
CA ILE A 73 -11.45 20.89 1.50
C ILE A 73 -11.84 22.00 0.53
N TYR A 74 -13.13 22.34 0.47
CA TYR A 74 -13.70 23.23 -0.54
C TYR A 74 -14.09 24.61 0.01
N GLY A 75 -14.08 24.83 1.33
CA GLY A 75 -14.67 26.02 1.95
C GLY A 75 -16.20 26.01 2.01
N ARG A 76 -16.84 24.97 1.48
CA ARG A 76 -18.31 24.81 1.35
C ARG A 76 -18.68 23.33 1.22
N PRO A 77 -19.97 22.97 1.31
CA PRO A 77 -20.43 21.65 0.86
C PRO A 77 -20.03 21.36 -0.59
N ALA A 78 -19.71 20.11 -0.87
CA ALA A 78 -19.35 19.66 -2.21
C ALA A 78 -20.54 19.75 -3.17
N TYR A 79 -20.30 20.15 -4.41
CA TYR A 79 -21.30 20.04 -5.48
C TYR A 79 -21.50 18.58 -5.89
N ALA A 80 -22.62 18.26 -6.54
CA ALA A 80 -22.95 16.89 -6.93
C ALA A 80 -21.93 16.24 -7.89
N TRP A 81 -21.21 17.05 -8.69
CA TRP A 81 -20.17 16.60 -9.62
C TRP A 81 -18.75 16.60 -9.01
N GLU A 82 -18.60 17.07 -7.77
CA GLU A 82 -17.33 17.03 -7.05
C GLU A 82 -17.22 15.74 -6.23
N ASN A 83 -15.99 15.37 -5.87
CA ASN A 83 -15.78 14.26 -4.96
C ASN A 83 -16.44 14.58 -3.62
N GLN A 84 -17.26 13.66 -3.13
CA GLN A 84 -18.02 13.87 -1.90
C GLN A 84 -17.18 13.68 -0.63
N HIS A 85 -15.93 13.19 -0.74
CA HIS A 85 -14.98 13.00 0.37
C HIS A 85 -15.59 12.25 1.56
N ARG A 86 -16.34 11.19 1.25
CA ARG A 86 -17.00 10.36 2.26
C ARG A 86 -16.02 9.31 2.78
N PRO A 87 -15.86 9.15 4.11
CA PRO A 87 -15.05 8.08 4.67
C PRO A 87 -15.68 6.72 4.35
N ILE A 88 -14.97 5.87 3.60
CA ILE A 88 -15.44 4.55 3.13
C ILE A 88 -14.57 3.39 3.63
N TYR A 89 -13.80 3.63 4.69
CA TYR A 89 -13.03 2.57 5.34
C TYR A 89 -13.85 1.96 6.47
N PRO A 90 -13.76 0.64 6.68
CA PRO A 90 -14.34 0.00 7.84
C PRO A 90 -13.83 0.64 9.14
N PHE A 91 -14.71 0.72 10.15
CA PHE A 91 -14.55 1.61 11.30
C PHE A 91 -13.23 1.44 12.07
N HIS A 92 -12.65 0.24 12.04
CA HIS A 92 -11.36 -0.02 12.69
C HIS A 92 -10.20 0.83 12.13
N PHE A 93 -10.40 1.58 11.04
CA PHE A 93 -9.47 2.64 10.62
C PHE A 93 -9.22 3.65 11.76
N VAL A 94 -10.23 3.96 12.57
CA VAL A 94 -10.13 4.94 13.66
C VAL A 94 -8.97 4.61 14.60
N PHE A 95 -8.69 3.33 14.87
CA PHE A 95 -7.60 2.92 15.75
C PHE A 95 -6.20 3.30 15.22
N LEU A 96 -6.02 3.28 13.90
CA LEU A 96 -4.74 3.66 13.26
C LEU A 96 -4.60 5.17 13.10
N PHE A 97 -5.72 5.87 12.90
CA PHE A 97 -5.72 7.32 12.76
C PHE A 97 -5.79 8.05 14.11
N ALA A 98 -6.21 7.39 15.20
CA ALA A 98 -6.39 7.97 16.52
C ALA A 98 -5.17 8.76 17.04
N PRO A 99 -3.93 8.23 16.99
CA PRO A 99 -2.77 8.98 17.48
C PRO A 99 -2.59 10.33 16.79
N PHE A 100 -2.96 10.42 15.51
CA PHE A 100 -2.87 11.64 14.71
C PHE A 100 -4.10 12.53 14.88
N ALA A 101 -5.29 11.94 15.04
CA ALA A 101 -6.54 12.66 15.28
C ALA A 101 -6.53 13.47 16.58
N LEU A 102 -5.76 13.03 17.58
CA LEU A 102 -5.54 13.75 18.84
C LEU A 102 -4.71 15.03 18.65
N VAL A 103 -3.86 15.10 17.62
CA VAL A 103 -3.08 16.30 17.29
C VAL A 103 -4.00 17.31 16.63
N GLY A 104 -4.32 18.40 17.32
CA GLY A 104 -5.28 19.42 16.85
C GLY A 104 -4.80 20.27 15.67
N ASP A 105 -3.48 20.46 15.53
CA ASP A 105 -2.89 21.16 14.39
C ASP A 105 -2.79 20.22 13.18
N TYR A 106 -3.63 20.46 12.16
CA TYR A 106 -3.70 19.58 10.98
C TYR A 106 -2.37 19.50 10.20
N PRO A 107 -1.64 20.61 9.92
CA PRO A 107 -0.33 20.52 9.27
C PRO A 107 0.66 19.63 10.03
N LEU A 108 0.73 19.76 11.36
CA LEU A 108 1.56 18.88 12.19
C LEU A 108 1.07 17.42 12.14
N ALA A 109 -0.24 17.17 12.26
CA ALA A 109 -0.81 15.82 12.19
C ALA A 109 -0.46 15.13 10.86
N ARG A 110 -0.61 15.85 9.74
CA ARG A 110 -0.24 15.38 8.40
C ARG A 110 1.26 15.14 8.27
N ALA A 111 2.09 16.03 8.80
CA ALA A 111 3.54 15.86 8.78
C ALA A 111 3.98 14.61 9.55
N LEU A 112 3.42 14.38 10.73
CA LEU A 112 3.67 13.16 11.53
C LEU A 112 3.21 11.90 10.78
N TRP A 113 2.04 11.95 10.14
CA TRP A 113 1.55 10.85 9.29
C TRP A 113 2.52 10.53 8.16
N MET A 114 3.00 11.55 7.44
CA MET A 114 3.98 11.39 6.35
C MET A 114 5.27 10.72 6.85
N VAL A 115 5.83 11.19 7.96
CA VAL A 115 7.04 10.62 8.57
C VAL A 115 6.87 9.15 8.93
N VAL A 116 5.76 8.80 9.59
CA VAL A 116 5.47 7.40 9.96
C VAL A 116 5.37 6.52 8.72
N ASN A 117 4.69 6.99 7.67
CA ASN A 117 4.57 6.27 6.42
C ASN A 117 5.93 6.07 5.72
N GLU A 118 6.77 7.12 5.64
CA GLU A 118 8.10 7.05 5.04
C GLU A 118 9.01 6.06 5.77
N VAL A 119 9.05 6.14 7.10
CA VAL A 119 9.87 5.25 7.93
C VAL A 119 9.43 3.80 7.75
N LEU A 120 8.13 3.52 7.88
CA LEU A 120 7.61 2.15 7.74
C LEU A 120 7.82 1.60 6.33
N LEU A 121 7.68 2.43 5.31
CA LEU A 121 7.90 2.03 3.93
C LEU A 121 9.38 1.72 3.66
N VAL A 122 10.30 2.57 4.11
CA VAL A 122 11.76 2.34 3.98
C VAL A 122 12.16 1.08 4.72
N VAL A 123 11.72 0.91 5.97
CA VAL A 123 11.96 -0.30 6.76
C VAL A 123 11.39 -1.52 6.05
N GLY A 124 10.15 -1.44 5.56
CA GLY A 124 9.50 -2.52 4.82
C GLY A 124 10.31 -2.96 3.60
N VAL A 125 10.79 -2.02 2.77
CA VAL A 125 11.61 -2.33 1.59
C VAL A 125 12.97 -2.92 1.97
N LEU A 126 13.62 -2.40 3.02
CA LEU A 126 14.89 -2.95 3.50
C LEU A 126 14.73 -4.37 4.04
N LEU A 127 13.62 -4.68 4.71
CA LEU A 127 13.28 -6.02 5.18
C LEU A 127 12.81 -6.95 4.06
N TRP A 128 12.33 -6.40 2.94
CA TRP A 128 12.00 -7.18 1.75
C TRP A 128 13.25 -7.73 1.04
N LEU A 129 14.35 -6.97 1.02
CA LEU A 129 15.57 -7.34 0.28
C LEU A 129 16.16 -8.71 0.68
N PRO A 130 16.29 -9.07 1.98
CA PRO A 130 16.74 -10.39 2.39
C PRO A 130 15.91 -11.58 1.88
N LEU A 131 14.65 -11.34 1.46
CA LEU A 131 13.76 -12.36 0.91
C LEU A 131 14.06 -12.70 -0.56
N LEU A 132 14.98 -11.96 -1.18
CA LEU A 132 15.32 -12.06 -2.59
C LEU A 132 16.72 -12.66 -2.79
N PRO A 133 17.01 -13.24 -3.97
CA PRO A 133 18.37 -13.69 -4.30
C PRO A 133 19.37 -12.54 -4.50
N TRP A 134 19.06 -11.31 -4.08
CA TRP A 134 19.79 -10.10 -4.47
C TRP A 134 20.34 -9.34 -3.26
N THR A 135 21.65 -9.11 -3.27
CA THR A 135 22.33 -8.20 -2.36
C THR A 135 22.72 -6.93 -3.12
N PRO A 136 21.86 -5.89 -3.15
CA PRO A 136 22.13 -4.69 -3.92
C PRO A 136 23.40 -3.99 -3.43
N ARG A 137 24.24 -3.58 -4.38
CA ARG A 137 25.36 -2.66 -4.15
C ARG A 137 24.83 -1.33 -3.58
N PRO A 138 25.64 -0.54 -2.84
CA PRO A 138 25.19 0.69 -2.20
C PRO A 138 24.43 1.64 -3.13
N LEU A 139 24.92 1.85 -4.35
CA LEU A 139 24.26 2.71 -5.34
C LEU A 139 22.88 2.17 -5.78
N ALA A 140 22.76 0.87 -6.03
CA ALA A 140 21.47 0.27 -6.41
C ALA A 140 20.47 0.27 -5.23
N ARG A 141 20.98 0.09 -4.00
CA ARG A 141 20.17 0.21 -2.78
C ARG A 141 19.69 1.65 -2.59
N ALA A 142 20.56 2.64 -2.77
CA ALA A 142 20.20 4.05 -2.71
C ALA A 142 19.16 4.41 -3.78
N ALA A 143 19.33 3.94 -5.02
CA ALA A 143 18.34 4.14 -6.08
C ALA A 143 16.99 3.47 -5.77
N LEU A 144 16.99 2.27 -5.20
CA LEU A 144 15.76 1.61 -4.74
C LEU A 144 15.04 2.44 -3.68
N LEU A 145 15.75 2.93 -2.66
CA LEU A 145 15.17 3.78 -1.62
C LEU A 145 14.70 5.13 -2.19
N LEU A 146 15.45 5.70 -3.14
CA LEU A 146 15.08 6.92 -3.83
C LEU A 146 13.78 6.73 -4.62
N TYR A 147 13.62 5.63 -5.36
CA TYR A 147 12.37 5.30 -6.03
C TYR A 147 11.24 5.04 -5.05
N THR A 148 11.52 4.36 -3.94
CA THR A 148 10.54 4.08 -2.89
C THR A 148 9.95 5.37 -2.32
N LEU A 149 10.73 6.44 -2.18
CA LEU A 149 10.29 7.71 -1.62
C LEU A 149 9.82 8.71 -2.68
N LEU A 150 10.50 8.79 -3.82
CA LEU A 150 10.31 9.83 -4.85
C LEU A 150 9.64 9.33 -6.14
N GLY A 151 9.37 8.04 -6.25
CA GLY A 151 8.55 7.49 -7.34
C GLY A 151 7.16 8.12 -7.33
N TYR A 152 6.58 8.33 -8.51
CA TYR A 152 5.30 9.04 -8.66
C TYR A 152 4.20 8.52 -7.71
N PHE A 153 3.95 7.21 -7.70
CA PHE A 153 2.92 6.61 -6.85
C PHE A 153 3.23 6.75 -5.35
N SER A 154 4.51 6.70 -4.97
CA SER A 154 4.97 6.94 -3.60
C SER A 154 4.71 8.36 -3.15
N VAL A 155 5.21 9.34 -3.92
CA VAL A 155 5.05 10.77 -3.60
C VAL A 155 3.59 11.14 -3.56
N ARG A 156 2.81 10.68 -4.55
CA ARG A 156 1.38 10.98 -4.57
C ARG A 156 0.66 10.38 -3.36
N GLY A 157 0.96 9.13 -3.01
CA GLY A 157 0.41 8.48 -1.82
C GLY A 157 0.79 9.21 -0.53
N LEU A 158 2.07 9.56 -0.36
CA LEU A 158 2.59 10.25 0.82
C LEU A 158 2.01 11.67 0.96
N VAL A 159 2.03 12.46 -0.12
CA VAL A 159 1.56 13.85 -0.10
C VAL A 159 0.05 13.92 0.10
N ASN A 160 -0.73 13.03 -0.52
CA ASN A 160 -2.17 12.93 -0.25
C ASN A 160 -2.48 12.35 1.12
N GLY A 161 -1.53 11.61 1.71
CA GLY A 161 -1.73 10.85 2.93
C GLY A 161 -2.63 9.64 2.73
N ASN A 162 -2.58 9.03 1.55
CA ASN A 162 -3.34 7.86 1.17
C ASN A 162 -2.89 6.63 2.00
N PHE A 163 -3.85 5.92 2.59
CA PHE A 163 -3.59 4.73 3.42
C PHE A 163 -2.84 3.61 2.69
N VAL A 164 -2.83 3.58 1.35
CA VAL A 164 -2.13 2.54 0.58
C VAL A 164 -0.63 2.50 0.86
N VAL A 165 -0.01 3.61 1.28
CA VAL A 165 1.41 3.64 1.65
C VAL A 165 1.65 2.80 2.91
N LEU A 166 0.88 3.07 3.97
CA LEU A 166 0.91 2.29 5.20
C LEU A 166 0.51 0.82 4.95
N GLN A 167 -0.50 0.60 4.12
CA GLN A 167 -0.94 -0.74 3.72
C GLN A 167 0.18 -1.52 2.99
N THR A 168 0.91 -0.87 2.10
CA THR A 168 2.07 -1.47 1.41
C THR A 168 3.17 -1.84 2.39
N ALA A 169 3.46 -0.98 3.37
CA ALA A 169 4.39 -1.30 4.45
C ALA A 169 3.93 -2.50 5.27
N PHE A 170 2.64 -2.61 5.61
CA PHE A 170 2.09 -3.78 6.30
C PHE A 170 2.18 -5.06 5.47
N PHE A 171 1.99 -5.02 4.14
CA PHE A 171 2.24 -6.19 3.30
C PHE A 171 3.71 -6.63 3.36
N LEU A 172 4.66 -5.69 3.24
CA LEU A 172 6.09 -5.97 3.30
C LEU A 172 6.50 -6.55 4.66
N LEU A 173 6.06 -5.92 5.76
CA LEU A 173 6.37 -6.33 7.13
C LEU A 173 5.71 -7.66 7.50
N GLY A 174 4.44 -7.84 7.13
CA GLY A 174 3.68 -9.05 7.39
C GLY A 174 4.31 -10.25 6.69
N VAL A 175 4.58 -10.14 5.39
CA VAL A 175 5.24 -11.21 4.62
C VAL A 175 6.69 -11.44 5.09
N TYR A 176 7.41 -10.40 5.51
CA TYR A 176 8.72 -10.58 6.14
C TYR A 176 8.61 -11.39 7.45
N ALA A 177 7.62 -11.12 8.30
CA ALA A 177 7.39 -11.91 9.50
C ALA A 177 7.04 -13.37 9.17
N LEU A 178 6.22 -13.62 8.13
CA LEU A 178 5.94 -14.97 7.62
C LEU A 178 7.21 -15.69 7.14
N ALA A 179 8.12 -14.96 6.48
CA ALA A 179 9.41 -15.51 6.05
C ALA A 179 10.31 -15.92 7.22
N ARG A 180 10.13 -15.31 8.40
CA ARG A 180 10.89 -15.56 9.63
C ARG A 180 10.22 -16.57 10.57
N GLY A 181 9.26 -17.35 10.08
CA GLY A 181 8.51 -18.29 10.92
C GLY A 181 7.53 -17.64 11.91
N ARG A 182 7.44 -16.30 11.99
CA ARG A 182 6.60 -15.58 12.95
C ARG A 182 5.16 -15.45 12.44
N ASP A 183 4.49 -16.59 12.32
CA ASP A 183 3.18 -16.71 11.67
C ASP A 183 2.08 -15.86 12.30
N GLY A 184 1.94 -15.91 13.62
CA GLY A 184 0.93 -15.10 14.34
C GLY A 184 1.15 -13.60 14.14
N LEU A 185 2.39 -13.13 14.23
CA LEU A 185 2.73 -11.73 14.00
C LEU A 185 2.50 -11.32 12.54
N GLY A 186 2.90 -12.16 11.59
CA GLY A 186 2.68 -11.92 10.16
C GLY A 186 1.20 -11.81 9.82
N GLY A 187 0.38 -12.75 10.32
CA GLY A 187 -1.08 -12.69 10.19
C GLY A 187 -1.68 -11.43 10.82
N ALA A 188 -1.24 -11.07 12.03
CA ALA A 188 -1.73 -9.88 12.74
C ALA A 188 -1.40 -8.58 12.01
N ILE A 189 -0.18 -8.42 11.50
CA ILE A 189 0.20 -7.24 10.68
C ILE A 189 -0.62 -7.20 9.40
N LEU A 190 -0.80 -8.34 8.73
CA LEU A 190 -1.61 -8.43 7.51
C LEU A 190 -3.09 -8.11 7.75
N ALA A 191 -3.64 -8.37 8.94
CA ALA A 191 -4.99 -7.96 9.31
C ALA A 191 -5.19 -6.45 9.23
N LEU A 192 -4.17 -5.65 9.56
CA LEU A 192 -4.22 -4.19 9.50
C LEU A 192 -4.41 -3.66 8.07
N THR A 193 -4.10 -4.46 7.06
CA THR A 193 -4.33 -4.09 5.65
C THR A 193 -5.82 -4.02 5.30
N THR A 194 -6.71 -4.64 6.10
CA THR A 194 -8.16 -4.66 5.84
C THR A 194 -8.87 -3.32 6.01
N VAL A 195 -8.18 -2.28 6.49
CA VAL A 195 -8.68 -0.89 6.46
C VAL A 195 -9.01 -0.44 5.04
N LYS A 196 -8.28 -0.95 4.03
CA LYS A 196 -8.63 -0.85 2.61
C LYS A 196 -8.96 -2.23 2.04
N PRO A 197 -10.20 -2.74 2.25
CA PRO A 197 -10.51 -4.14 1.96
C PRO A 197 -10.39 -4.48 0.48
N HIS A 198 -10.75 -3.56 -0.43
CA HIS A 198 -10.67 -3.78 -1.88
C HIS A 198 -9.24 -4.03 -2.40
N ILE A 199 -8.21 -3.45 -1.75
CA ILE A 199 -6.79 -3.72 -2.06
C ILE A 199 -6.30 -4.99 -1.36
N ALA A 200 -6.77 -5.24 -0.13
CA ALA A 200 -6.30 -6.36 0.68
C ALA A 200 -6.94 -7.71 0.34
N LEU A 201 -8.14 -7.73 -0.23
CA LEU A 201 -8.95 -8.94 -0.37
C LEU A 201 -8.20 -10.08 -1.05
N LEU A 202 -7.76 -9.89 -2.31
CA LEU A 202 -7.11 -10.96 -3.07
C LEU A 202 -5.74 -11.37 -2.48
N PRO A 203 -4.86 -10.44 -2.08
CA PRO A 203 -3.61 -10.81 -1.39
C PRO A 203 -3.84 -11.61 -0.10
N LEU A 204 -4.84 -11.25 0.71
CA LEU A 204 -5.14 -11.97 1.96
C LEU A 204 -5.76 -13.35 1.69
N VAL A 205 -6.62 -13.48 0.67
CA VAL A 205 -7.12 -14.80 0.23
C VAL A 205 -5.96 -15.68 -0.20
N LEU A 206 -5.00 -15.16 -0.98
CA LEU A 206 -3.81 -15.91 -1.35
C LEU A 206 -2.99 -16.35 -0.13
N VAL A 207 -2.74 -15.44 0.83
CA VAL A 207 -2.02 -15.75 2.08
C VAL A 207 -2.73 -16.86 2.85
N ALA A 208 -4.06 -16.77 2.97
CA ALA A 208 -4.89 -17.76 3.64
C ALA A 208 -4.79 -19.14 2.96
N LEU A 209 -4.98 -19.20 1.63
CA LEU A 209 -4.88 -20.43 0.85
C LEU A 209 -3.49 -21.06 0.94
N TRP A 210 -2.43 -20.26 0.74
CA TRP A 210 -1.06 -20.74 0.81
C TRP A 210 -0.70 -21.25 2.22
N SER A 211 -1.02 -20.48 3.26
CA SER A 211 -0.73 -20.88 4.65
C SER A 211 -1.51 -22.14 5.06
N ALA A 212 -2.77 -22.29 4.63
CA ALA A 212 -3.54 -23.51 4.84
C ALA A 212 -2.92 -24.72 4.11
N SER A 213 -2.50 -24.55 2.84
CA SER A 213 -1.83 -25.61 2.08
C SER A 213 -0.51 -26.10 2.72
N ARG A 214 0.13 -25.22 3.50
CA ARG A 214 1.36 -25.49 4.27
C ARG A 214 1.10 -25.82 5.74
N ARG A 215 -0.16 -25.92 6.17
CA ARG A 215 -0.60 -26.13 7.57
C ARG A 215 -0.04 -25.11 8.57
N ARG A 216 0.21 -23.87 8.12
CA ARG A 216 0.70 -22.74 8.94
C ARG A 216 -0.46 -22.02 9.63
N TRP A 217 -1.15 -22.72 10.52
CA TRP A 217 -2.34 -22.21 11.21
C TRP A 217 -2.09 -20.98 12.09
N GLY A 218 -0.84 -20.76 12.52
CA GLY A 218 -0.46 -19.53 13.22
C GLY A 218 -0.82 -18.26 12.43
N VAL A 219 -0.76 -18.30 11.09
CA VAL A 219 -1.12 -17.17 10.23
C VAL A 219 -2.61 -16.87 10.36
N TRP A 220 -3.45 -17.91 10.37
CA TRP A 220 -4.89 -17.80 10.55
C TRP A 220 -5.26 -17.29 11.93
N LEU A 221 -4.60 -17.77 12.98
CA LEU A 221 -4.80 -17.27 14.35
C LEU A 221 -4.42 -15.79 14.47
N GLY A 222 -3.29 -15.38 13.88
CA GLY A 222 -2.86 -13.98 13.87
C GLY A 222 -3.78 -13.07 13.08
N LEU A 223 -4.16 -13.49 11.87
CA LEU A 223 -5.04 -12.75 10.96
C LEU A 223 -6.46 -12.67 11.54
N GLY A 224 -7.07 -13.83 11.81
CA GLY A 224 -8.42 -13.94 12.33
C GLY A 224 -8.55 -13.34 13.74
N GLY A 225 -7.61 -13.63 14.64
CA GLY A 225 -7.63 -13.08 16.00
C GLY A 225 -7.55 -11.56 16.02
N THR A 226 -6.65 -10.97 15.23
CA THR A 226 -6.56 -9.50 15.12
C THR A 226 -7.82 -8.91 14.49
N LEU A 227 -8.39 -9.53 13.45
CA LEU A 227 -9.65 -9.05 12.86
C LEU A 227 -10.82 -9.14 13.83
N VAL A 228 -10.93 -10.23 14.60
CA VAL A 228 -11.97 -10.37 15.63
C VAL A 228 -11.84 -9.26 16.68
N VAL A 229 -10.62 -8.95 17.12
CA VAL A 229 -10.39 -7.84 18.07
C VAL A 229 -10.75 -6.49 17.46
N LEU A 230 -10.30 -6.20 16.23
CA LEU A 230 -10.55 -4.92 15.57
C LEU A 230 -12.04 -4.71 15.26
N LEU A 231 -12.69 -5.71 14.66
CA LEU A 231 -14.11 -5.64 14.31
C LEU A 231 -15.01 -5.74 15.55
N GLY A 232 -14.60 -6.52 16.55
CA GLY A 232 -15.27 -6.58 17.85
C GLY A 232 -15.24 -5.24 18.58
N ALA A 233 -14.06 -4.61 18.65
CA ALA A 233 -13.91 -3.27 19.21
C ALA A 233 -14.69 -2.22 18.40
N ALA A 234 -14.65 -2.30 17.07
CA ALA A 234 -15.43 -1.42 16.19
C ALA A 234 -16.93 -1.53 16.44
N THR A 235 -17.45 -2.76 16.53
CA THR A 235 -18.88 -3.03 16.76
C THR A 235 -19.30 -2.66 18.18
N TRP A 236 -18.40 -2.80 19.16
CA TRP A 236 -18.67 -2.35 20.52
C TRP A 236 -18.75 -0.81 20.62
N LEU A 237 -17.86 -0.11 19.93
CA LEU A 237 -17.79 1.35 19.95
C LEU A 237 -18.85 2.04 19.07
N GLN A 238 -19.18 1.46 17.91
CA GLN A 238 -20.18 1.97 16.98
C GLN A 238 -21.01 0.82 16.39
N PRO A 239 -22.06 0.32 17.07
CA PRO A 239 -22.74 -0.94 16.71
C PRO A 239 -23.26 -1.08 15.27
N ASP A 240 -23.64 0.04 14.66
CA ASP A 240 -24.21 0.10 13.31
C ASP A 240 -23.19 0.57 12.24
N TRP A 241 -21.90 0.61 12.57
CA TRP A 241 -20.83 1.12 11.69
C TRP A 241 -20.85 0.47 10.30
N TRP A 242 -21.07 -0.85 10.23
CA TRP A 242 -21.04 -1.63 9.00
C TRP A 242 -22.20 -1.30 8.07
N LEU A 243 -23.38 -0.97 8.61
CA LEU A 243 -24.52 -0.49 7.83
C LEU A 243 -24.26 0.90 7.28
N GLN A 244 -23.67 1.78 8.09
CA GLN A 244 -23.32 3.14 7.67
C GLN A 244 -22.24 3.11 6.58
N ASP A 245 -21.15 2.38 6.80
CA ASP A 245 -20.04 2.20 5.85
C ASP A 245 -20.54 1.59 4.53
N LEU A 246 -21.35 0.52 4.59
CA LEU A 246 -21.91 -0.11 3.38
C LEU A 246 -22.75 0.87 2.55
N ARG A 247 -23.56 1.73 3.17
CA ARG A 247 -24.32 2.76 2.44
C ARG A 247 -23.39 3.73 1.71
N LEU A 248 -22.26 4.11 2.32
CA LEU A 248 -21.30 5.02 1.70
C LEU A 248 -20.53 4.34 0.57
N ILE A 249 -20.12 3.07 0.75
CA ILE A 249 -19.47 2.26 -0.28
C ILE A 249 -20.39 2.10 -1.51
N LEU A 250 -21.68 1.82 -1.31
CA LEU A 250 -22.64 1.68 -2.42
C LEU A 250 -22.87 2.99 -3.18
N ALA A 251 -22.73 4.14 -2.51
CA ALA A 251 -22.80 5.45 -3.14
C ALA A 251 -21.48 5.85 -3.85
N TYR A 252 -20.35 5.26 -3.46
CA TYR A 252 -19.01 5.67 -3.89
C TYR A 252 -18.79 5.74 -5.42
N PRO A 253 -19.29 4.79 -6.24
CA PRO A 253 -19.14 4.85 -7.69
C PRO A 253 -19.87 6.03 -8.34
N SER A 254 -20.91 6.60 -7.73
CA SER A 254 -21.75 7.62 -8.39
C SER A 254 -21.09 9.00 -8.46
N TYR A 255 -20.05 9.24 -7.67
CA TYR A 255 -19.39 10.55 -7.56
C TYR A 255 -17.86 10.48 -7.73
N ASN A 256 -17.30 9.31 -8.06
CA ASN A 256 -15.87 9.16 -8.34
C ASN A 256 -15.60 8.93 -9.82
N PRO A 257 -14.39 9.30 -10.30
CA PRO A 257 -13.91 8.91 -11.62
C PRO A 257 -13.89 7.39 -11.82
N PRO A 258 -13.71 6.91 -13.08
CA PRO A 258 -13.68 5.48 -13.41
C PRO A 258 -12.76 4.71 -12.47
N GLY A 259 -13.37 3.81 -11.72
CA GLY A 259 -12.75 3.11 -10.60
C GLY A 259 -12.06 1.82 -11.01
N SER A 260 -11.90 1.52 -12.30
CA SER A 260 -11.20 0.33 -12.75
C SER A 260 -10.69 0.46 -14.19
N PRO A 261 -9.63 -0.28 -14.58
CA PRO A 261 -9.20 -0.34 -15.97
C PRO A 261 -10.34 -0.76 -16.93
N GLN A 262 -11.24 -1.61 -16.47
CA GLN A 262 -12.43 -2.05 -17.21
C GLN A 262 -13.38 -0.90 -17.53
N GLU A 263 -13.67 -0.04 -16.56
CA GLU A 263 -14.48 1.16 -16.79
C GLU A 263 -13.78 2.14 -17.71
N VAL A 264 -12.46 2.30 -17.57
CA VAL A 264 -11.67 3.14 -18.49
C VAL A 264 -11.77 2.63 -19.92
N LEU A 265 -11.66 1.32 -20.15
CA LEU A 265 -11.81 0.73 -21.49
C LEU A 265 -13.22 0.96 -22.05
N ARG A 266 -14.27 0.78 -21.23
CA ARG A 266 -15.67 1.00 -21.64
C ARG A 266 -15.93 2.45 -22.04
N LEU A 267 -15.35 3.41 -21.32
CA LEU A 267 -15.52 4.84 -21.57
C LEU A 267 -14.65 5.35 -22.72
N ALA A 268 -13.42 4.84 -22.84
CA ALA A 268 -12.47 5.28 -23.87
C ALA A 268 -12.81 4.73 -25.27
N LEU A 269 -13.43 3.54 -25.36
CA LEU A 269 -13.71 2.87 -26.63
C LEU A 269 -15.20 2.43 -26.73
N PRO A 270 -16.10 3.32 -27.20
CA PRO A 270 -17.52 2.99 -27.37
C PRO A 270 -17.71 1.81 -28.33
N GLY A 271 -18.30 0.71 -27.85
CA GLY A 271 -18.44 -0.55 -28.60
C GLY A 271 -17.43 -1.60 -28.15
N PRO A 272 -16.20 -1.65 -28.71
CA PRO A 272 -15.24 -2.71 -28.40
C PRO A 272 -14.72 -2.65 -26.96
N GLY A 273 -14.79 -1.48 -26.29
CA GLY A 273 -14.36 -1.31 -24.90
C GLY A 273 -15.06 -2.24 -23.92
N ARG A 274 -16.33 -2.58 -24.16
CA ARG A 274 -17.06 -3.56 -23.34
C ARG A 274 -16.50 -4.96 -23.49
N LEU A 275 -16.20 -5.39 -24.71
CA LEU A 275 -15.58 -6.69 -24.99
C LEU A 275 -14.17 -6.74 -24.39
N LEU A 276 -13.36 -5.72 -24.63
CA LEU A 276 -12.00 -5.63 -24.09
C LEU A 276 -11.97 -5.65 -22.56
N ALA A 277 -12.93 -4.98 -21.89
CA ALA A 277 -13.06 -5.03 -20.44
C ALA A 277 -13.35 -6.45 -19.92
N TRP A 278 -14.22 -7.21 -20.60
CA TRP A 278 -14.49 -8.61 -20.25
C TRP A 278 -13.29 -9.51 -20.51
N VAL A 279 -12.61 -9.33 -21.65
CA VAL A 279 -11.38 -10.07 -21.99
C VAL A 279 -10.29 -9.81 -20.95
N LEU A 280 -10.06 -8.56 -20.56
CA LEU A 280 -9.08 -8.21 -19.52
C LEU A 280 -9.43 -8.86 -18.19
N THR A 281 -10.70 -8.81 -17.79
CA THR A 281 -11.17 -9.42 -16.53
C THR A 281 -10.97 -10.93 -16.55
N ALA A 282 -11.39 -11.61 -17.62
CA ALA A 282 -11.23 -13.05 -17.79
C ALA A 282 -9.75 -13.45 -17.80
N LEU A 283 -8.89 -12.67 -18.47
CA LEU A 283 -7.45 -12.92 -18.51
C LEU A 283 -6.82 -12.77 -17.11
N VAL A 284 -7.12 -11.69 -16.40
CA VAL A 284 -6.58 -11.43 -15.05
C VAL A 284 -7.02 -12.51 -14.07
N TRP A 285 -8.29 -12.88 -14.05
CA TRP A 285 -8.79 -13.95 -13.18
C TRP A 285 -8.27 -15.33 -13.59
N GLY A 286 -8.19 -15.63 -14.89
CA GLY A 286 -7.61 -16.87 -15.39
C GLY A 286 -6.15 -17.03 -14.96
N VAL A 287 -5.36 -15.97 -15.09
CA VAL A 287 -3.98 -15.91 -14.61
C VAL A 287 -3.90 -16.10 -13.09
N LEU A 288 -4.67 -15.33 -12.32
CA LEU A 288 -4.66 -15.42 -10.86
C LEU A 288 -4.99 -16.83 -10.38
N LEU A 289 -6.09 -17.41 -10.87
CA LEU A 289 -6.52 -18.75 -10.48
C LEU A 289 -5.50 -19.81 -10.87
N ALA A 290 -4.94 -19.74 -12.09
CA ALA A 290 -3.91 -20.67 -12.53
C ALA A 290 -2.65 -20.63 -11.65
N GLU A 291 -2.17 -19.42 -11.30
CA GLU A 291 -0.97 -19.27 -10.47
C GLU A 291 -1.25 -19.59 -8.99
N TRP A 292 -2.46 -19.36 -8.49
CA TRP A 292 -2.86 -19.77 -7.14
C TRP A 292 -2.93 -21.29 -7.00
N VAL A 293 -3.48 -21.99 -8.02
CA VAL A 293 -3.46 -23.45 -8.07
C VAL A 293 -2.03 -23.98 -8.18
N ALA A 294 -1.19 -23.38 -9.02
CA ALA A 294 0.21 -23.76 -9.17
C ALA A 294 1.03 -23.58 -7.87
N LEU A 295 0.65 -22.62 -7.03
CA LEU A 295 1.28 -22.32 -5.76
C LEU A 295 0.96 -23.35 -4.65
N TRP A 296 -0.11 -24.15 -4.79
CA TRP A 296 -0.58 -25.02 -3.71
C TRP A 296 0.53 -25.92 -3.14
N GLY A 297 0.79 -25.82 -1.84
CA GLY A 297 1.81 -26.59 -1.13
C GLY A 297 3.27 -26.23 -1.47
N ARG A 298 3.52 -25.23 -2.31
CA ARG A 298 4.86 -24.82 -2.78
C ARG A 298 5.62 -23.94 -1.78
N SER A 299 6.90 -23.70 -2.09
CA SER A 299 7.84 -22.96 -1.24
C SER A 299 7.49 -21.48 -1.08
N PHE A 300 8.15 -20.83 -0.12
CA PHE A 300 7.95 -19.42 0.16
C PHE A 300 8.37 -18.52 -1.00
N THR A 301 9.39 -18.91 -1.76
CA THR A 301 9.90 -18.17 -2.92
C THR A 301 8.86 -18.12 -4.03
N HIS A 302 8.16 -19.23 -4.27
CA HIS A 302 7.02 -19.25 -5.20
C HIS A 302 5.91 -18.34 -4.67
N PHE A 303 5.57 -18.45 -3.38
CA PHE A 303 4.57 -17.59 -2.73
C PHE A 303 4.91 -16.10 -2.89
N LEU A 304 6.16 -15.69 -2.69
CA LEU A 304 6.60 -14.30 -2.78
C LEU A 304 6.34 -13.69 -4.17
N TRP A 305 6.60 -14.48 -5.22
CA TRP A 305 6.33 -14.07 -6.60
C TRP A 305 4.82 -14.04 -6.88
N THR A 306 4.07 -15.07 -6.49
CA THR A 306 2.60 -15.11 -6.70
C THR A 306 1.88 -14.02 -5.90
N PHE A 307 2.38 -13.69 -4.70
CA PHE A 307 1.88 -12.58 -3.88
C PHE A 307 2.10 -11.25 -4.57
N SER A 308 3.30 -11.04 -5.12
CA SER A 308 3.62 -9.84 -5.91
C SER A 308 2.77 -9.71 -7.17
N LEU A 309 2.55 -10.82 -7.89
CA LEU A 309 1.62 -10.88 -9.02
C LEU A 309 0.20 -10.56 -8.57
N THR A 310 -0.24 -11.08 -7.42
CA THR A 310 -1.59 -10.87 -6.90
C THR A 310 -1.83 -9.43 -6.49
N LEU A 311 -0.86 -8.76 -5.85
CA LEU A 311 -0.94 -7.33 -5.55
C LEU A 311 -1.12 -6.51 -6.83
N LEU A 312 -0.36 -6.82 -7.89
CA LEU A 312 -0.48 -6.14 -9.17
C LEU A 312 -1.81 -6.44 -9.89
N ALA A 313 -2.11 -7.72 -10.09
CA ALA A 313 -3.28 -8.18 -10.82
C ALA A 313 -4.60 -7.81 -10.12
N SER A 314 -4.60 -7.67 -8.79
CA SER A 314 -5.77 -7.18 -8.05
C SER A 314 -6.21 -5.80 -8.51
N GLN A 315 -5.29 -4.93 -8.93
CA GLN A 315 -5.58 -3.59 -9.44
C GLN A 315 -6.28 -3.62 -10.80
N TRP A 316 -6.29 -4.78 -11.47
CA TRP A 316 -6.95 -5.01 -12.74
C TRP A 316 -8.05 -6.08 -12.68
N SER A 317 -8.41 -6.54 -11.48
CA SER A 317 -9.40 -7.60 -11.29
C SER A 317 -10.84 -7.17 -11.62
N GLY A 318 -11.08 -5.87 -11.83
CA GLY A 318 -12.40 -5.26 -11.95
C GLY A 318 -12.97 -4.77 -10.62
N ILE A 319 -12.30 -5.04 -9.51
CA ILE A 319 -12.59 -4.42 -8.22
C ILE A 319 -12.22 -2.94 -8.29
N GLN A 320 -13.07 -2.09 -7.71
CA GLN A 320 -12.86 -0.64 -7.69
C GLN A 320 -11.53 -0.26 -6.99
N THR A 321 -10.74 0.58 -7.65
CA THR A 321 -9.45 1.12 -7.20
C THR A 321 -9.24 2.53 -7.78
N ASP A 322 -8.09 3.14 -7.49
CA ASP A 322 -7.63 4.44 -7.98
C ASP A 322 -6.16 4.30 -8.44
N PRO A 323 -5.67 5.04 -9.45
CA PRO A 323 -4.26 4.93 -9.85
C PRO A 323 -3.28 5.27 -8.73
N GLY A 324 -3.67 6.07 -7.73
CA GLY A 324 -2.90 6.31 -6.52
C GLY A 324 -2.64 5.06 -5.68
N ASN A 325 -3.46 4.01 -5.82
CA ASN A 325 -3.25 2.73 -5.13
C ASN A 325 -2.16 1.86 -5.78
N LEU A 326 -1.66 2.21 -6.97
CA LEU A 326 -0.63 1.44 -7.67
C LEU A 326 0.72 1.40 -6.93
N MET A 327 0.88 2.18 -5.85
CA MET A 327 1.99 2.02 -4.90
C MET A 327 2.14 0.58 -4.39
N VAL A 328 1.03 -0.16 -4.28
CA VAL A 328 1.01 -1.56 -3.84
C VAL A 328 1.77 -2.50 -4.77
N THR A 329 2.13 -2.06 -5.98
CA THR A 329 2.94 -2.85 -6.93
C THR A 329 4.44 -2.75 -6.65
N LEU A 330 4.88 -1.93 -5.69
CA LEU A 330 6.29 -1.81 -5.31
C LEU A 330 6.96 -3.17 -5.02
N PRO A 331 6.37 -4.10 -4.23
CA PRO A 331 6.99 -5.40 -3.96
C PRO A 331 7.31 -6.20 -5.23
N ALA A 332 6.43 -6.13 -6.24
CA ALA A 332 6.61 -6.79 -7.52
C ALA A 332 7.83 -6.26 -8.28
N LEU A 333 8.00 -4.95 -8.31
CA LEU A 333 9.14 -4.33 -8.98
C LEU A 333 10.47 -4.72 -8.31
N VAL A 334 10.50 -4.77 -6.97
CA VAL A 334 11.70 -5.20 -6.23
C VAL A 334 12.01 -6.68 -6.46
N VAL A 335 10.99 -7.55 -6.54
CA VAL A 335 11.16 -8.97 -6.90
C VAL A 335 11.79 -9.09 -8.28
N VAL A 336 11.25 -8.41 -9.30
CA VAL A 336 11.80 -8.41 -10.67
C VAL A 336 13.27 -8.00 -10.68
N TRP A 337 13.57 -6.85 -10.09
CA TRP A 337 14.93 -6.31 -10.05
C TRP A 337 15.91 -7.25 -9.34
N GLY A 338 15.49 -7.87 -8.25
CA GLY A 338 16.29 -8.84 -7.53
C GLY A 338 16.65 -10.05 -8.38
N TYR A 339 15.67 -10.63 -9.06
CA TYR A 339 15.91 -11.78 -9.93
C TYR A 339 16.76 -11.44 -11.16
N TRP A 340 16.48 -10.34 -11.85
CA TRP A 340 17.29 -9.92 -12.99
C TRP A 340 18.74 -9.68 -12.61
N CYS A 341 18.99 -8.91 -11.54
CA CYS A 341 20.35 -8.57 -11.13
C CYS A 341 21.18 -9.79 -10.74
N THR A 342 20.55 -10.86 -10.27
CA THR A 342 21.25 -12.10 -9.89
C THR A 342 21.32 -13.13 -11.01
N ARG A 343 20.31 -13.23 -11.88
CA ARG A 343 20.19 -14.32 -12.85
C ARG A 343 20.59 -13.93 -14.27
N TRP A 344 20.53 -12.65 -14.64
CA TRP A 344 20.78 -12.20 -16.01
C TRP A 344 22.09 -11.44 -16.12
N ALA A 345 22.88 -11.75 -17.15
CA ALA A 345 24.12 -11.03 -17.44
C ALA A 345 23.90 -9.52 -17.65
N TYR A 346 22.76 -9.15 -18.25
CA TYR A 346 22.32 -7.77 -18.49
C TYR A 346 21.40 -7.22 -17.40
N GLY A 347 21.20 -7.95 -16.30
CA GLY A 347 20.25 -7.59 -15.23
C GLY A 347 20.47 -6.21 -14.63
N ARG A 348 21.74 -5.80 -14.44
CA ARG A 348 22.06 -4.44 -13.97
C ARG A 348 21.63 -3.34 -14.96
N ARG A 349 21.76 -3.58 -16.27
CA ARG A 349 21.34 -2.62 -17.29
C ARG A 349 19.81 -2.51 -17.31
N LEU A 350 19.11 -3.64 -17.19
CA LEU A 350 17.65 -3.64 -17.07
C LEU A 350 17.17 -2.95 -15.80
N PHE A 351 17.81 -3.20 -14.66
CA PHE A 351 17.50 -2.49 -13.41
C PHE A 351 17.53 -0.97 -13.64
N TRP A 352 18.65 -0.42 -14.13
CA TRP A 352 18.76 1.02 -14.33
C TRP A 352 17.82 1.56 -15.40
N GLY A 353 17.68 0.87 -16.54
CA GLY A 353 16.78 1.31 -17.61
C GLY A 353 15.31 1.34 -17.16
N THR A 354 14.87 0.30 -16.44
CA THR A 354 13.50 0.21 -15.93
C THR A 354 13.28 1.10 -14.71
N TRP A 355 14.30 1.33 -13.89
CA TRP A 355 14.28 2.33 -12.84
C TRP A 355 14.08 3.73 -13.40
N VAL A 356 14.84 4.15 -14.42
CA VAL A 356 14.67 5.46 -15.07
C VAL A 356 13.29 5.56 -15.70
N LEU A 357 12.85 4.52 -16.42
CA LEU A 357 11.52 4.50 -17.03
C LEU A 357 10.40 4.59 -15.99
N ALA A 358 10.50 3.87 -14.87
CA ALA A 358 9.50 3.90 -13.81
C ALA A 358 9.54 5.22 -13.02
N MET A 359 10.73 5.78 -12.78
CA MET A 359 10.92 7.03 -12.07
C MET A 359 10.42 8.20 -12.92
N VAL A 360 10.98 8.39 -14.11
CA VAL A 360 10.70 9.55 -14.97
C VAL A 360 9.41 9.36 -15.77
N GLY A 361 9.16 8.16 -16.30
CA GLY A 361 8.03 7.91 -17.19
C GLY A 361 6.67 8.08 -16.52
N ASN A 362 6.50 7.65 -15.27
CA ASN A 362 5.26 7.86 -14.53
C ASN A 362 5.01 9.33 -14.22
N TRP A 363 6.05 10.08 -13.83
CA TRP A 363 5.98 11.53 -13.65
C TRP A 363 5.62 12.25 -14.96
N ALA A 364 6.27 11.90 -16.07
CA ALA A 364 5.98 12.47 -17.38
C ALA A 364 4.54 12.16 -17.84
N LEU A 365 4.06 10.93 -17.63
CA LEU A 365 2.69 10.55 -17.95
C LEU A 365 1.68 11.32 -17.11
N PHE A 366 1.91 11.46 -15.80
CA PHE A 366 1.06 12.27 -14.94
C PHE A 366 1.03 13.74 -15.39
N LEU A 367 2.19 14.37 -15.56
CA LEU A 367 2.28 15.79 -15.94
C LEU A 367 1.66 16.08 -17.30
N SER A 368 1.81 15.18 -18.27
CA SER A 368 1.22 15.32 -19.61
C SER A 368 -0.29 15.06 -19.65
N THR A 369 -0.84 14.39 -18.65
CA THR A 369 -2.27 14.04 -18.58
C THR A 369 -3.01 14.71 -17.43
N LEU A 370 -2.34 15.63 -16.71
CA LEU A 370 -2.86 16.37 -15.58
C LEU A 370 -4.05 17.25 -16.01
N ARG A 371 -5.18 17.08 -15.33
CA ARG A 371 -6.36 17.93 -15.52
C ARG A 371 -6.75 18.58 -14.19
N TRP A 372 -7.26 19.80 -14.27
CA TRP A 372 -7.75 20.55 -13.12
C TRP A 372 -9.26 20.65 -13.19
N VAL A 373 -9.94 20.16 -12.15
CA VAL A 373 -11.40 20.28 -12.01
C VAL A 373 -11.70 20.75 -10.61
N GLY A 374 -12.46 21.84 -10.48
CA GLY A 374 -12.78 22.43 -9.18
C GLY A 374 -11.55 22.86 -8.36
N GLY A 375 -10.44 23.23 -9.04
CA GLY A 375 -9.19 23.60 -8.37
C GLY A 375 -8.36 22.42 -7.83
N GLN A 376 -8.79 21.17 -8.06
CA GLN A 376 -8.06 19.97 -7.63
C GLN A 376 -7.42 19.26 -8.84
N PRO A 377 -6.18 18.75 -8.70
CA PRO A 377 -5.55 17.95 -9.73
C PRO A 377 -6.18 16.55 -9.77
N ILE A 378 -6.76 16.20 -10.93
CA ILE A 378 -7.31 14.87 -11.18
C ILE A 378 -6.29 14.02 -11.93
N GLN A 379 -6.06 12.81 -11.42
CA GLN A 379 -5.20 11.83 -12.07
C GLN A 379 -5.90 11.25 -13.30
N SER A 380 -5.13 11.14 -14.39
CA SER A 380 -5.64 10.48 -15.58
C SER A 380 -5.81 8.98 -15.34
N PRO A 381 -6.97 8.39 -15.69
CA PRO A 381 -7.15 6.95 -15.65
C PRO A 381 -6.20 6.18 -16.59
N MET A 382 -5.49 6.85 -17.49
CA MET A 382 -4.43 6.23 -18.30
C MET A 382 -3.30 5.62 -17.46
N LEU A 383 -3.08 6.10 -16.24
CA LEU A 383 -2.06 5.57 -15.33
C LEU A 383 -2.27 4.08 -14.97
N TYR A 384 -3.46 3.52 -15.20
CA TYR A 384 -3.72 2.10 -14.99
C TYR A 384 -2.97 1.16 -15.94
N PHE A 385 -2.51 1.63 -17.10
CA PHE A 385 -2.02 0.72 -18.15
C PHE A 385 -0.49 0.66 -18.25
N PRO A 386 0.24 1.72 -18.63
CA PRO A 386 1.62 1.55 -19.11
C PRO A 386 2.54 0.92 -18.08
N PHE A 387 2.50 1.42 -16.84
CA PHE A 387 3.37 0.94 -15.78
C PHE A 387 2.91 -0.41 -15.21
N PRO A 388 1.63 -0.63 -14.83
CA PRO A 388 1.21 -1.95 -14.37
C PRO A 388 1.37 -3.05 -15.44
N MET A 389 1.13 -2.75 -16.73
CA MET A 389 1.43 -3.68 -17.85
C MET A 389 2.91 -4.02 -17.90
N LEU A 390 3.77 -3.00 -17.83
CA LEU A 390 5.20 -3.19 -17.82
C LEU A 390 5.63 -4.12 -16.67
N VAL A 391 5.18 -3.84 -15.44
CA VAL A 391 5.51 -4.67 -14.26
C VAL A 391 4.95 -6.09 -14.40
N PHE A 392 3.76 -6.27 -14.98
CA PHE A 392 3.16 -7.58 -15.22
C PHE A 392 4.04 -8.43 -16.13
N PHE A 393 4.44 -7.88 -17.29
CA PHE A 393 5.35 -8.59 -18.21
C PHE A 393 6.69 -8.89 -17.54
N MET A 394 7.24 -7.93 -16.80
CA MET A 394 8.49 -8.11 -16.08
C MET A 394 8.44 -9.25 -15.05
N LEU A 395 7.36 -9.35 -14.27
CA LEU A 395 7.15 -10.45 -13.32
C LEU A 395 7.20 -11.81 -14.03
N TYR A 396 6.57 -11.94 -15.19
CA TYR A 396 6.58 -13.19 -15.95
C TYR A 396 7.97 -13.56 -16.46
N THR A 397 8.84 -12.58 -16.75
CA THR A 397 10.23 -12.89 -17.13
C THR A 397 11.01 -13.60 -16.02
N VAL A 398 10.66 -13.38 -14.75
CA VAL A 398 11.35 -13.96 -13.59
C VAL A 398 10.66 -15.18 -12.99
N ARG A 399 9.47 -15.53 -13.49
CA ARG A 399 8.63 -16.62 -13.00
C ARG A 399 9.37 -17.96 -12.93
N VAL A 400 10.13 -18.32 -13.95
CA VAL A 400 10.81 -19.63 -14.01
C VAL A 400 11.77 -19.82 -12.84
N TRP A 401 12.50 -18.76 -12.46
CA TRP A 401 13.42 -18.83 -11.32
C TRP A 401 12.68 -18.81 -9.99
N ALA A 402 11.65 -17.99 -9.84
CA ALA A 402 10.90 -17.87 -8.61
C ALA A 402 10.06 -19.12 -8.29
N THR A 403 9.63 -19.86 -9.31
CA THR A 403 8.75 -21.04 -9.13
C THR A 403 9.50 -22.36 -9.05
N ARG A 404 10.72 -22.46 -9.60
CA ARG A 404 11.47 -23.73 -9.70
C ARG A 404 12.73 -23.81 -8.83
N VAL A 405 13.29 -22.68 -8.39
CA VAL A 405 14.55 -22.66 -7.65
C VAL A 405 14.31 -22.04 -6.27
N PRO A 406 14.07 -22.88 -5.24
CA PRO A 406 14.06 -22.43 -3.84
C PRO A 406 15.33 -21.64 -3.53
N LEU A 407 15.21 -20.54 -2.79
CA LEU A 407 16.40 -19.87 -2.26
C LEU A 407 17.05 -20.81 -1.24
N LEU A 408 18.35 -21.05 -1.35
CA LEU A 408 19.13 -21.88 -0.39
C LEU A 408 18.98 -21.41 1.08
N ARG A 409 18.51 -20.18 1.31
CA ARG A 409 18.22 -19.63 2.64
C ARG A 409 16.85 -20.04 3.20
N GLU A 410 15.96 -20.65 2.43
CA GLU A 410 14.65 -21.07 2.93
C GLU A 410 14.78 -22.10 4.05
N ASP A 411 15.68 -23.08 3.90
CA ASP A 411 15.88 -24.12 4.92
C ASP A 411 16.47 -23.58 6.23
N ALA A 412 17.18 -22.44 6.19
CA ALA A 412 17.71 -21.78 7.39
C ALA A 412 16.74 -20.78 8.04
N LEU A 413 15.64 -20.42 7.36
CA LEU A 413 14.65 -19.46 7.87
C LEU A 413 13.48 -20.13 8.61
N PHE A 414 13.31 -21.44 8.44
CA PHE A 414 12.26 -22.25 9.07
C PHE A 414 12.80 -23.30 10.05
N VAL A 415 14.11 -23.33 10.28
CA VAL A 415 14.78 -24.14 11.31
C VAL A 415 15.21 -23.20 12.43
N GLU A 416 14.25 -22.83 13.27
CA GLU A 416 14.44 -22.41 14.68
C GLU A 416 13.10 -22.43 15.41
#